data_AF-A0A932Q646-F1
#
_entry.id   AF-A0A932Q646-F1
#
_cell.length_a   1.000
_cell.length_b   1.000
_cell.length_c   1.000
_cell.angle_alpha   90.00
_cell.angle_beta   90.00
_cell.angle_gamma   90.00
#
_symmetry.space_group_name_H-M   'P 1'
#
loop_
_entity.id
_entity.type
_entity.pdbx_description
1 polymer ?
#
loop_
_entity_poly.entity_id
_entity_poly.type
_entity_poly.pdbx_seq_one_letter_code
_entity_poly.pdbx_strand_id
1 'polypeptide(L)'
;MLFSRVLGIAFVAVFLGPFAYCEGAKHLYLVAKPITVQAKLGPVAKAAYYVLPGVDSAVKVGMLYASTGQPILAIGYGVFEGSKSLLQTRIFSTLDLRARAWFGRRAPLQKLKNTPGVERLMMLTAADFKYQGLVADRVEAQSLIFLESSEAIDLKQPWNEELGDLVEIADLEATRVRMTLAIDGDHDPLVWNTNLQDVFEHASMPEEVAHSWEVALAAHDTVQPLSKQHVTKAHEDLVAVKATLVFSNGTEQELGTVMQAGNLRKLLGHGLMNRIKTMWRAFWGMPDAPKNLPVSSIKCEKLLTRQ
;
A
#
# COMPACT_ATOMS: atom_id res chain seq x y z
N MET A 1 2.10 37.06 -24.78
CA MET A 1 0.73 36.91 -24.26
C MET A 1 0.61 35.47 -23.77
N LEU A 2 0.89 35.18 -22.49
CA LEU A 2 0.03 35.27 -21.29
C LEU A 2 -0.86 34.03 -21.09
N PHE A 3 -0.57 33.32 -19.99
CA PHE A 3 -1.25 32.19 -19.33
C PHE A 3 -1.24 30.85 -20.10
N SER A 4 -0.52 29.81 -19.62
CA SER A 4 -0.92 29.07 -18.44
C SER A 4 0.27 28.50 -17.65
N ARG A 5 0.38 28.96 -16.39
CA ARG A 5 1.08 28.26 -15.31
C ARG A 5 0.13 27.19 -14.74
N VAL A 6 0.72 26.26 -13.99
CA VAL A 6 0.09 25.40 -12.96
C VAL A 6 -0.43 24.04 -13.46
N LEU A 7 0.43 23.02 -13.42
CA LEU A 7 0.40 22.03 -12.35
C LEU A 7 1.68 21.20 -12.40
N GLY A 8 2.66 21.60 -11.59
CA GLY A 8 3.76 20.70 -11.23
C GLY A 8 3.17 19.55 -10.44
N ILE A 9 2.95 18.41 -11.08
CA ILE A 9 2.73 17.16 -10.36
C ILE A 9 4.11 16.74 -9.88
N ALA A 10 4.45 17.22 -8.68
CA ALA A 10 5.55 16.72 -7.92
C ALA A 10 5.34 15.21 -7.75
N PHE A 11 6.12 14.43 -8.49
CA PHE A 11 6.37 13.03 -8.18
C PHE A 11 7.05 13.02 -6.82
N VAL A 12 6.27 12.94 -5.74
CA VAL A 12 6.79 12.60 -4.42
C VAL A 12 6.92 11.08 -4.37
N ALA A 13 7.82 10.58 -5.23
CA ALA A 13 8.48 9.32 -4.96
C ALA A 13 9.49 9.62 -3.85
N VAL A 14 9.04 9.58 -2.58
CA VAL A 14 9.97 9.38 -1.46
C VAL A 14 10.48 7.96 -1.62
N PHE A 15 11.54 7.85 -2.44
CA PHE A 15 12.54 6.82 -2.38
C PHE A 15 13.44 7.18 -1.18
N LEU A 16 13.41 6.35 -0.15
CA LEU A 16 14.46 6.31 0.84
C LEU A 16 15.14 4.96 0.65
N GLY A 17 16.46 5.04 0.47
CA GLY A 17 17.32 3.99 -0.05
C GLY A 17 17.47 2.76 0.86
N PRO A 18 18.43 1.88 0.56
CA PRO A 18 18.59 0.61 1.26
C PRO A 18 18.75 0.82 2.77
N PHE A 19 18.04 -0.01 3.52
CA PHE A 19 18.04 -0.04 4.97
C PHE A 19 19.34 -0.69 5.46
N ALA A 20 20.19 0.10 6.10
CA ALA A 20 21.20 -0.46 6.98
C ALA A 20 20.69 -0.28 8.41
N TYR A 21 20.62 -1.37 9.18
CA TYR A 21 20.66 -1.27 10.64
C TYR A 21 21.94 -0.48 10.97
N CYS A 22 21.83 0.64 11.69
CA CYS A 22 23.03 1.34 12.11
C CYS A 22 23.67 0.49 13.22
N GLU A 23 24.89 0.03 13.00
CA GLU A 23 25.76 -0.46 14.08
C GLU A 23 25.85 0.66 15.14
N GLY A 24 25.03 0.59 16.20
CA GLY A 24 25.00 1.61 17.25
C GLY A 24 23.67 1.81 17.99
N ALA A 25 22.52 1.48 17.37
CA ALA A 25 21.24 1.55 18.09
C ALA A 25 21.19 0.46 19.16
N LYS A 26 21.03 0.87 20.44
CA LYS A 26 21.01 -0.05 21.59
C LYS A 26 19.61 -0.49 21.98
N HIS A 27 18.61 0.34 21.70
CA HIS A 27 17.24 0.12 22.12
C HIS A 27 16.26 0.31 20.97
N LEU A 28 15.31 -0.62 20.86
CA LEU A 28 14.17 -0.51 19.97
C LEU A 28 12.90 -0.49 20.81
N TYR A 29 12.05 0.50 20.56
CA TYR A 29 10.76 0.63 21.24
C TYR A 29 9.62 0.57 20.23
N LEU A 30 8.51 -0.04 20.62
CA LEU A 30 7.23 0.05 19.93
C LEU A 30 6.31 1.01 20.68
N VAL A 31 5.68 1.92 19.94
CA VAL A 31 4.56 2.71 20.46
C VAL A 31 3.34 1.80 20.64
N ALA A 32 2.87 1.63 21.89
CA ALA A 32 1.81 0.67 22.22
C ALA A 32 0.51 0.95 21.46
N LYS A 33 0.13 2.23 21.29
CA LYS A 33 -1.08 2.58 20.58
C LYS A 33 -0.78 2.83 19.10
N PRO A 34 -1.43 2.08 18.19
CA PRO A 34 -1.27 2.34 16.77
C PRO A 34 -1.86 3.70 16.38
N ILE A 35 -1.18 4.41 15.47
CA ILE A 35 -1.70 5.64 14.89
C ILE A 35 -2.74 5.26 13.85
N THR A 36 -4.00 5.53 14.17
CA THR A 36 -5.12 5.29 13.26
C THR A 36 -5.51 6.58 12.56
N VAL A 37 -5.43 6.59 11.23
CA VAL A 37 -5.85 7.74 10.42
C VAL A 37 -6.96 7.31 9.47
N GLN A 38 -8.01 8.11 9.44
CA GLN A 38 -9.10 7.96 8.50
C GLN A 38 -9.15 9.18 7.59
N ALA A 39 -9.09 8.94 6.28
CA ALA A 39 -9.24 10.01 5.29
C ALA A 39 -10.37 9.65 4.33
N LYS A 40 -11.18 10.64 3.97
CA LYS A 40 -12.31 10.51 3.06
C LYS A 40 -12.20 11.53 1.93
N LEU A 41 -12.55 11.13 0.72
CA LEU A 41 -12.72 12.07 -0.38
C LEU A 41 -14.04 12.82 -0.22
N GLY A 42 -13.94 14.15 -0.24
CA GLY A 42 -15.11 15.01 -0.28
C GLY A 42 -15.90 14.87 -1.59
N PRO A 43 -17.17 15.28 -1.63
CA PRO A 43 -18.04 15.15 -2.80
C PRO A 43 -17.47 15.85 -4.05
N VAL A 44 -16.84 17.02 -3.88
CA VAL A 44 -16.20 17.77 -4.98
C VAL A 44 -15.02 17.01 -5.57
N ALA A 45 -14.15 16.44 -4.72
CA ALA A 45 -13.01 15.64 -5.18
C ALA A 45 -13.49 14.40 -5.94
N LYS A 46 -14.53 13.71 -5.42
CA LYS A 46 -15.14 12.57 -6.12
C LYS A 46 -15.68 12.96 -7.50
N ALA A 47 -16.42 14.07 -7.59
CA ALA A 47 -16.93 14.54 -8.86
C ALA A 47 -15.81 14.86 -9.85
N ALA A 48 -14.74 15.53 -9.40
CA ALA A 48 -13.58 15.84 -10.24
C ALA A 48 -12.91 14.59 -10.82
N TYR A 49 -12.80 13.51 -10.03
CA TYR A 49 -12.23 12.24 -10.48
C TYR A 49 -13.05 11.50 -11.55
N TYR A 50 -14.36 11.76 -11.62
CA TYR A 50 -15.22 11.23 -12.69
C TYR A 50 -15.26 12.16 -13.91
N VAL A 51 -15.24 13.48 -13.71
CA VAL A 51 -15.45 14.46 -14.78
C VAL A 51 -14.17 14.78 -15.55
N LEU A 52 -13.06 15.06 -14.86
CA LEU A 52 -11.83 15.56 -15.51
C LEU A 52 -11.25 14.57 -16.55
N PRO A 53 -11.14 13.26 -16.26
CA PRO A 53 -10.62 12.30 -17.24
C PRO A 53 -11.55 12.13 -18.44
N GLY A 54 -12.86 12.22 -18.23
CA GLY A 54 -13.87 12.16 -19.30
C GLY A 54 -13.79 13.36 -20.24
N VAL A 55 -13.63 14.57 -19.68
CA VAL A 55 -13.47 15.80 -20.46
C VAL A 55 -12.16 15.77 -21.27
N ASP A 56 -11.04 15.37 -20.65
CA ASP A 56 -9.75 15.24 -21.35
C ASP A 56 -9.83 14.22 -22.50
N SER A 57 -10.44 13.05 -22.25
CA SER A 57 -10.65 12.02 -23.28
C SER A 57 -11.52 12.53 -24.42
N ALA A 58 -12.62 13.23 -24.12
CA ALA A 58 -13.51 13.80 -25.12
C ALA A 58 -12.82 14.84 -26.01
N VAL A 59 -11.99 15.71 -25.42
CA VAL A 59 -11.20 16.71 -26.16
C VAL A 59 -10.21 16.01 -27.10
N LYS A 60 -9.45 15.03 -26.62
CA LYS A 60 -8.49 14.30 -27.47
C LYS A 60 -9.16 13.54 -28.61
N VAL A 61 -10.31 12.91 -28.35
CA VAL A 61 -11.12 12.22 -29.38
C VAL A 61 -11.63 13.23 -30.41
N GLY A 62 -12.13 14.39 -29.96
CA GLY A 62 -12.58 15.47 -30.84
C GLY A 62 -11.46 16.00 -31.73
N MET A 63 -10.25 16.19 -31.18
CA MET A 63 -9.07 16.60 -31.95
C MET A 63 -8.66 15.53 -32.97
N LEU A 64 -8.70 14.24 -32.61
CA LEU A 64 -8.39 13.16 -33.53
C LEU A 64 -9.41 13.10 -34.68
N TYR A 65 -10.70 13.25 -34.36
CA TYR A 65 -11.75 13.32 -35.38
C TYR A 65 -11.56 14.54 -36.29
N ALA A 66 -11.32 15.72 -35.73
CA ALA A 66 -11.14 16.95 -36.49
C ALA A 66 -9.91 16.91 -37.43
N SER A 67 -8.84 16.22 -37.02
CA SER A 67 -7.60 16.10 -37.80
C SER A 67 -7.63 14.98 -38.85
N THR A 68 -8.33 13.89 -38.59
CA THR A 68 -8.36 12.71 -39.48
C THR A 68 -9.62 12.62 -40.34
N GLY A 69 -10.74 13.22 -39.90
CA GLY A 69 -12.06 13.05 -40.50
C GLY A 69 -12.63 11.63 -40.40
N GLN A 70 -11.95 10.71 -39.71
CA GLN A 70 -12.32 9.30 -39.65
C GLN A 70 -13.05 8.95 -38.35
N PRO A 71 -14.36 8.66 -38.38
CA PRO A 71 -15.13 8.36 -37.19
C PRO A 71 -14.69 7.05 -36.51
N ILE A 72 -14.24 6.06 -37.29
CA ILE A 72 -13.81 4.75 -36.77
C ILE A 72 -12.55 4.89 -35.91
N LEU A 73 -11.56 5.68 -36.35
CA LEU A 73 -10.34 5.94 -35.58
C LEU A 73 -10.64 6.74 -34.31
N ALA A 74 -11.54 7.74 -34.40
CA ALA A 74 -11.96 8.52 -33.24
C ALA A 74 -12.68 7.66 -32.18
N ILE A 75 -13.57 6.75 -32.61
CA ILE A 75 -14.26 5.82 -31.71
C ILE A 75 -13.25 4.83 -31.08
N GLY A 76 -12.38 4.21 -31.89
CA GLY A 76 -11.38 3.27 -31.39
C GLY A 76 -10.44 3.92 -30.37
N TYR A 77 -9.99 5.15 -30.66
CA TYR A 77 -9.18 5.93 -29.73
C TYR A 77 -9.95 6.36 -28.48
N GLY A 78 -11.24 6.69 -28.60
CA GLY A 78 -12.09 7.04 -27.47
C GLY A 78 -12.32 5.87 -26.51
N VAL A 79 -12.51 4.67 -27.03
CA VAL A 79 -12.57 3.44 -26.21
C VAL A 79 -11.24 3.21 -25.49
N PHE A 80 -10.12 3.39 -26.20
CA PHE A 80 -8.78 3.23 -25.64
C PHE A 80 -8.47 4.24 -24.53
N GLU A 81 -8.64 5.55 -24.76
CA GLU A 81 -8.45 6.58 -23.73
C GLU A 81 -9.44 6.42 -22.58
N GLY A 82 -10.70 6.05 -22.89
CA GLY A 82 -11.70 5.70 -21.88
C GLY A 82 -11.20 4.62 -20.93
N SER A 83 -10.68 3.50 -21.46
CA SER A 83 -10.15 2.41 -20.63
C SER A 83 -8.97 2.84 -19.74
N LYS A 84 -8.07 3.70 -20.24
CA LYS A 84 -6.97 4.26 -19.44
C LYS A 84 -7.48 5.19 -18.35
N SER A 85 -8.48 6.01 -18.66
CA SER A 85 -9.04 7.00 -17.75
C SER A 85 -9.62 6.33 -16.51
N LEU A 86 -10.31 5.18 -16.65
CA LEU A 86 -10.85 4.41 -15.53
C LEU A 86 -9.74 3.90 -14.59
N LEU A 87 -8.64 3.40 -15.16
CA LEU A 87 -7.49 2.92 -14.39
C LEU A 87 -6.78 4.08 -13.67
N GLN A 88 -6.61 5.21 -14.37
CA GLN A 88 -6.02 6.42 -13.83
C GLN A 88 -6.85 6.99 -12.68
N THR A 89 -8.18 7.06 -12.82
CA THR A 89 -9.09 7.50 -11.76
C THR A 89 -8.91 6.68 -10.48
N ARG A 90 -8.86 5.34 -10.59
CA ARG A 90 -8.64 4.46 -9.43
C ARG A 90 -7.27 4.69 -8.79
N ILE A 91 -6.21 4.79 -9.60
CA ILE A 91 -4.85 5.00 -9.09
C ILE A 91 -4.73 6.37 -8.41
N PHE A 92 -5.16 7.45 -9.07
CA PHE A 92 -5.00 8.80 -8.54
C PHE A 92 -5.85 9.05 -7.30
N SER A 93 -7.09 8.54 -7.24
CA SER A 93 -7.92 8.65 -6.02
C SER A 93 -7.32 7.88 -4.84
N THR A 94 -6.73 6.71 -5.09
CA THR A 94 -6.00 5.94 -4.06
C THR A 94 -4.75 6.69 -3.59
N LEU A 95 -4.01 7.30 -4.51
CA LEU A 95 -2.81 8.09 -4.18
C LEU A 95 -3.15 9.35 -3.38
N ASP A 96 -4.22 10.06 -3.71
CA ASP A 96 -4.69 11.23 -2.94
C ASP A 96 -5.07 10.81 -1.51
N LEU A 97 -5.87 9.75 -1.35
CA LEU A 97 -6.21 9.24 -0.02
C LEU A 97 -4.97 8.78 0.77
N ARG A 98 -4.00 8.14 0.12
CA ARG A 98 -2.71 7.80 0.75
C ARG A 98 -1.97 9.04 1.21
N ALA A 99 -1.89 10.07 0.38
CA ALA A 99 -1.24 11.33 0.73
C ALA A 99 -1.94 12.02 1.91
N ARG A 100 -3.28 12.03 1.94
CA ARG A 100 -4.04 12.59 3.06
C ARG A 100 -3.82 11.80 4.35
N ALA A 101 -3.88 10.46 4.28
CA ALA A 101 -3.59 9.60 5.42
C ALA A 101 -2.17 9.84 5.92
N TRP A 102 -1.20 10.02 5.02
CA TRP A 102 0.17 10.38 5.35
C TRP A 102 0.27 11.72 6.09
N PHE A 103 -0.35 12.79 5.55
CA PHE A 103 -0.34 14.10 6.20
C PHE A 103 -0.98 14.07 7.59
N GLY A 104 -2.02 13.27 7.79
CA GLY A 104 -2.64 13.07 9.11
C GLY A 104 -1.69 12.48 10.16
N ARG A 105 -0.66 11.73 9.74
CA ARG A 105 0.33 11.12 10.65
C ARG A 105 1.52 12.03 10.95
N ARG A 106 1.66 13.13 10.21
CA ARG A 106 2.86 13.97 10.32
C ARG A 106 3.01 14.58 11.71
N ALA A 107 1.92 15.06 12.31
CA ALA A 107 1.96 15.66 13.64
C ALA A 107 2.45 14.70 14.73
N PRO A 108 1.87 13.49 14.90
CA PRO A 108 2.37 12.55 15.89
C PRO A 108 3.79 12.06 15.59
N LEU A 109 4.14 11.84 14.31
CA LEU A 109 5.52 11.47 13.93
C LEU A 109 6.54 12.56 14.26
N GLN A 110 6.19 13.84 14.09
CA GLN A 110 7.05 14.95 14.48
C GLN A 110 7.25 15.02 16.00
N LYS A 111 6.20 14.75 16.80
CA LYS A 111 6.32 14.68 18.26
C LYS A 111 7.31 13.58 18.67
N LEU A 112 7.15 12.37 18.11
CA LEU A 112 8.05 11.24 18.37
C LEU A 112 9.49 11.57 17.96
N LYS A 113 9.69 12.13 16.77
CA LYS A 113 11.02 12.50 16.26
C LYS A 113 11.73 13.52 17.16
N ASN A 114 10.99 14.46 17.73
CA ASN A 114 11.57 15.51 18.58
C ASN A 114 11.84 15.05 20.02
N THR A 115 11.59 13.77 20.34
CA THR A 115 11.90 13.21 21.66
C THR A 115 13.42 13.02 21.79
N PRO A 116 14.05 13.52 22.86
CA PRO A 116 15.48 13.32 23.08
C PRO A 116 15.86 11.83 23.05
N GLY A 117 16.97 11.51 22.39
CA GLY A 117 17.47 10.14 22.23
C GLY A 117 16.89 9.39 21.03
N VAL A 118 15.78 9.83 20.42
CA VAL A 118 15.24 9.17 19.22
C VAL A 118 16.11 9.49 18.00
N GLU A 119 16.72 8.46 17.42
CA GLU A 119 17.58 8.60 16.23
C GLU A 119 16.81 8.29 14.95
N ARG A 120 15.91 7.30 15.02
CA ARG A 120 15.16 6.83 13.87
C ARG A 120 13.74 6.45 14.25
N LEU A 121 12.83 6.67 13.30
CA LEU A 121 11.47 6.16 13.34
C LEU A 121 11.30 5.17 12.19
N MET A 122 10.76 4.01 12.50
CA MET A 122 10.31 3.01 11.53
C MET A 122 8.82 2.84 11.67
N MET A 123 8.11 2.61 10.56
CA MET A 123 6.65 2.53 10.57
C MET A 123 6.16 1.36 9.75
N LEU A 124 5.42 0.46 10.40
CA LEU A 124 4.65 -0.58 9.73
C LEU A 124 3.22 -0.08 9.56
N THR A 125 2.76 0.06 8.32
CA THR A 125 1.41 0.56 8.02
C THR A 125 0.55 -0.53 7.39
N ALA A 126 -0.59 -0.78 8.01
CA ALA A 126 -1.74 -1.44 7.43
C ALA A 126 -2.73 -0.38 6.89
N ALA A 127 -3.34 -0.62 5.73
CA ALA A 127 -4.30 0.32 5.16
C ALA A 127 -5.43 -0.40 4.41
N ASP A 128 -6.64 -0.15 4.88
CA ASP A 128 -7.90 -0.58 4.29
C ASP A 128 -8.49 0.54 3.42
N PHE A 129 -8.78 0.26 2.15
CA PHE A 129 -9.39 1.21 1.23
C PHE A 129 -10.81 0.78 0.89
N LYS A 130 -11.76 1.69 1.11
CA LYS A 130 -13.15 1.53 0.69
C LYS A 130 -13.39 2.30 -0.58
N TYR A 131 -13.82 1.60 -1.63
CA TYR A 131 -14.14 2.19 -2.92
C TYR A 131 -15.65 2.47 -3.07
N GLN A 132 -15.98 3.48 -3.88
CA GLN A 132 -17.32 3.77 -4.39
C GLN A 132 -17.24 3.85 -5.91
N GLY A 133 -17.56 2.74 -6.59
CA GLY A 133 -17.27 2.58 -8.02
C GLY A 133 -15.76 2.52 -8.26
N LEU A 134 -15.26 3.36 -9.16
CA LEU A 134 -13.83 3.42 -9.52
C LEU A 134 -13.01 4.35 -8.63
N VAL A 135 -13.66 5.12 -7.77
CA VAL A 135 -13.02 6.12 -6.92
C VAL A 135 -12.85 5.54 -5.51
N ALA A 136 -11.64 5.65 -4.97
CA ALA A 136 -11.39 5.36 -3.56
C ALA A 136 -12.13 6.40 -2.70
N ASP A 137 -13.10 5.97 -1.89
CA ASP A 137 -13.93 6.86 -1.07
C ASP A 137 -13.25 7.18 0.27
N ARG A 138 -12.78 6.14 0.94
CA ARG A 138 -12.19 6.24 2.27
C ARG A 138 -10.99 5.33 2.39
N VAL A 139 -10.03 5.75 3.20
CA VAL A 139 -8.96 4.91 3.70
C VAL A 139 -9.01 4.90 5.23
N GLU A 140 -8.86 3.73 5.82
CA GLU A 140 -8.65 3.51 7.24
C GLU A 140 -7.27 2.88 7.38
N ALA A 141 -6.32 3.62 7.95
CA ALA A 141 -4.94 3.21 7.93
C ALA A 141 -4.35 3.22 9.34
N GLN A 142 -3.87 2.05 9.77
CA GLN A 142 -3.31 1.78 11.09
C GLN A 142 -1.79 1.66 10.97
N SER A 143 -1.07 2.36 11.84
CA SER A 143 0.39 2.38 11.81
C SER A 143 0.99 2.05 13.17
N LEU A 144 1.85 1.04 13.21
CA LEU A 144 2.76 0.82 14.31
C LEU A 144 4.04 1.62 14.08
N ILE A 145 4.48 2.31 15.13
CA ILE A 145 5.72 3.09 15.10
C ILE A 145 6.74 2.43 15.99
N PHE A 146 7.89 2.14 15.41
CA PHE A 146 9.08 1.68 16.11
C PHE A 146 10.06 2.84 16.21
N LEU A 147 10.68 3.01 17.37
CA LEU A 147 11.70 4.02 17.62
C LEU A 147 13.02 3.33 17.91
N GLU A 148 14.06 3.73 17.19
CA GLU A 148 15.43 3.36 17.54
C GLU A 148 16.05 4.49 18.35
N SER A 149 16.74 4.11 19.42
CA SER A 149 17.47 5.03 20.29
C SER A 149 18.81 4.45 20.71
N SER A 150 19.80 5.33 20.85
CA SER A 150 21.09 5.01 21.45
C SER A 150 21.05 4.96 22.97
N GLU A 151 20.03 5.55 23.59
CA GLU A 151 19.86 5.63 25.05
C GLU A 151 18.48 5.11 25.47
N ALA A 152 18.32 4.85 26.77
CA ALA A 152 17.00 4.50 27.30
C ALA A 152 16.09 5.72 27.26
N ILE A 153 14.95 5.62 26.57
CA ILE A 153 13.96 6.71 26.52
C ILE A 153 13.15 6.65 27.80
N ASP A 154 12.96 7.80 28.45
CA ASP A 154 12.03 7.89 29.59
C ASP A 154 10.63 7.51 29.11
N LEU A 155 10.07 6.47 29.72
CA LEU A 155 8.75 5.95 29.40
C LEU A 155 7.62 6.92 29.73
N LYS A 156 7.87 8.08 30.37
CA LYS A 156 6.85 9.10 30.67
C LYS A 156 6.98 10.33 29.78
N GLN A 157 6.70 10.19 28.48
CA GLN A 157 6.73 11.31 27.55
C GLN A 157 5.38 12.05 27.48
N PRO A 158 5.38 13.35 27.13
CA PRO A 158 4.15 14.14 26.98
C PRO A 158 3.16 13.58 25.94
N TRP A 159 3.64 12.77 24.99
CA TRP A 159 2.81 12.17 23.95
C TRP A 159 2.24 10.80 24.35
N ASN A 160 2.57 10.26 25.52
CA ASN A 160 2.03 8.97 26.01
C ASN A 160 0.51 8.97 26.12
N GLU A 161 -0.10 10.08 26.55
CA GLU A 161 -1.57 10.15 26.64
C GLU A 161 -2.24 9.97 25.28
N GLU A 162 -1.59 10.42 24.21
CA GLU A 162 -2.12 10.35 22.85
C GLU A 162 -1.78 9.02 22.16
N LEU A 163 -0.52 8.58 22.31
CA LEU A 163 0.10 7.49 21.56
C LEU A 163 0.37 6.23 22.40
N GLY A 164 0.01 6.22 23.68
CA GLY A 164 0.28 5.11 24.58
C GLY A 164 1.74 5.01 25.01
N ASP A 165 1.99 4.06 25.90
CA ASP A 165 3.33 3.81 26.46
C ASP A 165 4.26 3.17 25.42
N LEU A 166 5.56 3.20 25.70
CA LEU A 166 6.55 2.48 24.92
C LEU A 166 6.71 1.05 25.45
N VAL A 167 6.76 0.10 24.51
CA VAL A 167 7.09 -1.29 24.76
C VAL A 167 8.50 -1.52 24.21
N GLU A 168 9.45 -1.76 25.10
CA GLU A 168 10.81 -2.10 24.67
C GLU A 168 10.83 -3.49 24.01
N ILE A 169 11.43 -3.57 22.83
CA ILE A 169 11.66 -4.82 22.10
C ILE A 169 13.08 -5.27 22.43
N ALA A 170 13.18 -6.15 23.43
CA ALA A 170 14.47 -6.65 23.91
C ALA A 170 15.18 -7.57 22.90
N ASP A 171 14.45 -8.23 22.02
CA ASP A 171 14.99 -9.19 21.05
C ASP A 171 14.26 -9.09 19.71
N LEU A 172 14.98 -8.58 18.71
CA LEU A 172 14.53 -8.40 17.33
C LEU A 172 14.38 -9.71 16.56
N GLU A 173 15.24 -10.69 16.84
CA GLU A 173 15.23 -12.00 16.19
C GLU A 173 14.08 -12.86 16.72
N ALA A 174 13.77 -12.73 18.01
CA ALA A 174 12.65 -13.44 18.64
C ALA A 174 11.28 -12.80 18.35
N THR A 175 11.24 -11.50 18.05
CA THR A 175 9.98 -10.81 17.70
C THR A 175 9.59 -11.14 16.26
N ARG A 176 8.37 -11.64 16.05
CA ARG A 176 7.89 -12.13 14.75
C ARG A 176 6.72 -11.31 14.23
N VAL A 177 6.67 -11.14 12.92
CA VAL A 177 5.50 -10.67 12.19
C VAL A 177 4.80 -11.87 11.58
N ARG A 178 3.58 -12.13 12.04
CA ARG A 178 2.66 -13.14 11.49
C ARG A 178 1.72 -12.46 10.51
N MET A 179 1.77 -12.87 9.25
CA MET A 179 0.82 -12.46 8.22
C MET A 179 -0.10 -13.63 7.89
N THR A 180 -1.40 -13.41 7.97
CA THR A 180 -2.42 -14.43 7.74
C THR A 180 -3.31 -14.02 6.58
N LEU A 181 -3.35 -14.85 5.53
CA LEU A 181 -4.34 -14.73 4.48
C LEU A 181 -5.68 -15.27 4.99
N ALA A 182 -6.65 -14.38 5.14
CA ALA A 182 -8.02 -14.69 5.47
C ALA A 182 -8.88 -14.64 4.19
N ILE A 183 -9.51 -15.76 3.86
CA ILE A 183 -10.49 -15.90 2.78
C ILE A 183 -11.83 -16.28 3.44
N ASP A 184 -12.87 -15.49 3.20
CA ASP A 184 -14.18 -15.74 3.80
C ASP A 184 -14.75 -17.09 3.33
N GLY A 185 -15.20 -17.90 4.29
CA GLY A 185 -15.68 -19.27 4.04
C GLY A 185 -14.60 -20.35 3.97
N ASP A 186 -13.31 -19.99 4.05
CA ASP A 186 -12.22 -20.96 4.23
C ASP A 186 -11.93 -21.19 5.72
N HIS A 187 -11.62 -22.44 6.08
CA HIS A 187 -11.40 -22.84 7.48
C HIS A 187 -9.92 -22.89 7.86
N ASP A 188 -9.01 -22.98 6.87
CA ASP A 188 -7.58 -23.12 7.12
C ASP A 188 -6.84 -21.82 6.77
N PRO A 189 -6.51 -20.96 7.75
CA PRO A 189 -5.77 -19.74 7.48
C PRO A 189 -4.36 -20.05 6.99
N LEU A 190 -3.98 -19.50 5.84
CA LEU A 190 -2.60 -19.59 5.34
C LEU A 190 -1.74 -18.55 6.05
N VAL A 191 -0.73 -19.02 6.76
CA VAL A 191 0.10 -18.18 7.64
C VAL A 191 1.52 -18.10 7.11
N TRP A 192 2.04 -16.88 7.06
CA TRP A 192 3.45 -16.57 6.87
C TRP A 192 4.01 -15.92 8.13
N ASN A 193 4.98 -16.58 8.76
CA ASN A 193 5.71 -16.03 9.90
C ASN A 193 7.12 -15.64 9.47
N THR A 194 7.53 -14.42 9.78
CA THR A 194 8.89 -13.92 9.57
C THR A 194 9.35 -13.17 10.81
N ASN A 195 10.65 -13.08 11.08
CA ASN A 195 11.13 -12.24 12.18
C ASN A 195 10.98 -10.74 11.78
N LEU A 196 11.01 -9.85 12.78
CA LEU A 196 10.85 -8.42 12.55
C LEU A 196 12.06 -7.80 11.85
N GLN A 197 13.25 -8.34 12.07
CA GLN A 197 14.49 -7.91 11.42
C GLN A 197 14.44 -8.11 9.90
N ASP A 198 14.09 -9.30 9.42
CA ASP A 198 13.91 -9.68 8.02
C ASP A 198 12.89 -8.74 7.34
N VAL A 199 11.84 -8.36 8.06
CA VAL A 199 10.83 -7.40 7.58
C VAL A 199 11.43 -6.02 7.33
N PHE A 200 12.34 -5.58 8.20
CA PHE A 200 13.02 -4.29 8.03
C PHE A 200 14.15 -4.34 7.02
N GLU A 201 14.84 -5.47 6.89
CA GLU A 201 16.02 -5.60 6.06
C GLU A 201 15.66 -5.93 4.60
N HIS A 202 14.95 -7.04 4.35
CA HIS A 202 14.89 -7.61 3.00
C HIS A 202 13.60 -8.38 2.64
N ALA A 203 12.51 -8.27 3.39
CA ALA A 203 11.38 -9.18 3.23
C ALA A 203 10.80 -9.19 1.79
N SER A 204 11.17 -10.25 1.09
CA SER A 204 10.41 -10.84 0.01
C SER A 204 9.70 -12.05 0.59
N MET A 205 8.48 -12.29 0.13
CA MET A 205 7.71 -13.45 0.57
C MET A 205 8.40 -14.70 0.03
N PRO A 206 8.62 -15.74 0.84
CA PRO A 206 9.15 -17.00 0.35
C PRO A 206 8.30 -17.51 -0.81
N GLU A 207 8.92 -18.06 -1.86
CA GLU A 207 8.20 -18.49 -3.06
C GLU A 207 7.13 -19.55 -2.74
N GLU A 208 7.40 -20.44 -1.79
CA GLU A 208 6.45 -21.47 -1.32
C GLU A 208 5.19 -20.85 -0.70
N VAL A 209 5.37 -19.82 0.13
CA VAL A 209 4.27 -19.08 0.75
C VAL A 209 3.49 -18.33 -0.33
N ALA A 210 4.19 -17.62 -1.21
CA ALA A 210 3.57 -16.90 -2.32
C ALA A 210 2.74 -17.85 -3.20
N HIS A 211 3.30 -19.02 -3.54
CA HIS A 211 2.61 -20.04 -4.33
C HIS A 211 1.38 -20.61 -3.61
N SER A 212 1.48 -20.91 -2.31
CA SER A 212 0.33 -21.39 -1.53
C SER A 212 -0.82 -20.36 -1.51
N TRP A 213 -0.48 -19.08 -1.39
CA TRP A 213 -1.45 -17.99 -1.43
C TRP A 213 -2.03 -17.81 -2.83
N GLU A 214 -1.22 -17.93 -3.89
CA GLU A 214 -1.68 -17.92 -5.29
C GLU A 214 -2.71 -19.04 -5.55
N VAL A 215 -2.43 -20.26 -5.09
CA VAL A 215 -3.32 -21.42 -5.27
C VAL A 215 -4.65 -21.21 -4.55
N ALA A 216 -4.62 -20.74 -3.29
CA ALA A 216 -5.84 -20.47 -2.53
C ALA A 216 -6.69 -19.36 -3.17
N LEU A 217 -6.06 -18.29 -3.65
CA LEU A 217 -6.75 -17.22 -4.38
C LEU A 217 -7.37 -17.73 -5.69
N ALA A 218 -6.64 -18.56 -6.44
CA ALA A 218 -7.14 -19.13 -7.68
C ALA A 218 -8.32 -20.08 -7.43
N ALA A 219 -8.25 -20.90 -6.38
CA ALA A 219 -9.35 -21.79 -5.98
C ALA A 219 -10.60 -20.99 -5.64
N HIS A 220 -10.47 -19.94 -4.82
CA HIS A 220 -11.58 -19.03 -4.51
C HIS A 220 -12.16 -18.37 -5.78
N ASP A 221 -11.30 -17.94 -6.71
CA ASP A 221 -11.73 -17.32 -7.98
C ASP A 221 -12.46 -18.31 -8.92
N THR A 222 -12.14 -19.61 -8.88
CA THR A 222 -12.82 -20.63 -9.72
C THR A 222 -14.21 -21.01 -9.23
N VAL A 223 -14.46 -20.95 -7.92
CA VAL A 223 -15.77 -21.29 -7.32
C VAL A 223 -16.82 -20.21 -7.63
N GLN A 224 -16.41 -19.01 -8.03
CA GLN A 224 -17.32 -17.93 -8.44
C GLN A 224 -17.07 -17.49 -9.89
N PRO A 225 -17.82 -18.02 -10.89
CA PRO A 225 -17.50 -17.82 -12.29
C PRO A 225 -17.63 -16.35 -12.72
N LEU A 226 -16.64 -15.94 -13.53
CA LEU A 226 -16.44 -14.68 -14.29
C LEU A 226 -17.69 -14.05 -14.97
N SER A 227 -18.84 -14.72 -14.97
CA SER A 227 -20.13 -14.19 -15.47
C SER A 227 -20.63 -12.95 -14.71
N LYS A 228 -20.11 -12.68 -13.51
CA LYS A 228 -20.29 -11.41 -12.79
C LYS A 228 -19.01 -10.55 -12.92
N GLN A 229 -18.72 -10.09 -14.13
CA GLN A 229 -17.59 -9.19 -14.45
C GLN A 229 -17.61 -7.83 -13.74
N HIS A 230 -18.62 -7.57 -12.92
CA HIS A 230 -18.53 -6.56 -11.89
C HIS A 230 -17.95 -7.28 -10.68
N VAL A 231 -16.63 -7.18 -10.49
CA VAL A 231 -16.00 -7.44 -9.18
C VAL A 231 -16.69 -6.49 -8.20
N THR A 232 -17.82 -6.95 -7.65
CA THR A 232 -18.59 -6.18 -6.70
C THR A 232 -17.72 -6.01 -5.48
N LYS A 233 -17.72 -4.80 -4.91
CA LYS A 233 -17.05 -4.43 -3.66
C LYS A 233 -17.05 -5.52 -2.59
N ALA A 234 -18.17 -6.24 -2.47
CA ALA A 234 -18.33 -7.37 -1.56
C ALA A 234 -17.27 -8.47 -1.71
N HIS A 235 -16.65 -8.63 -2.88
CA HIS A 235 -15.68 -9.70 -3.19
C HIS A 235 -14.22 -9.30 -2.91
N GLU A 236 -13.89 -8.00 -2.96
CA GLU A 236 -12.57 -7.51 -2.51
C GLU A 236 -12.44 -7.55 -0.98
N ASP A 237 -13.56 -7.46 -0.26
CA ASP A 237 -13.64 -7.54 1.20
C ASP A 237 -13.53 -8.98 1.75
N LEU A 238 -13.75 -10.01 0.91
CA LEU A 238 -13.68 -11.43 1.34
C LEU A 238 -12.26 -11.96 1.46
N VAL A 239 -11.27 -11.25 0.90
CA VAL A 239 -9.88 -11.70 0.88
C VAL A 239 -9.00 -10.59 1.44
N ALA A 240 -8.41 -10.85 2.59
CA ALA A 240 -7.58 -9.91 3.31
C ALA A 240 -6.35 -10.60 3.91
N VAL A 241 -5.20 -9.94 3.84
CA VAL A 241 -4.02 -10.31 4.63
C VAL A 241 -4.05 -9.48 5.90
N LYS A 242 -4.21 -10.16 7.03
CA LYS A 242 -4.07 -9.56 8.37
C LYS A 242 -2.66 -9.75 8.86
N ALA A 243 -2.15 -8.80 9.63
CA ALA A 243 -0.85 -8.97 10.28
C ALA A 243 -0.99 -8.83 11.79
N THR A 244 -0.15 -9.58 12.51
CA THR A 244 -0.06 -9.61 13.97
C THR A 244 1.42 -9.62 14.33
N LEU A 245 1.82 -8.78 15.28
CA LEU A 245 3.14 -8.81 15.88
C LEU A 245 3.12 -9.78 17.06
N VAL A 246 4.05 -10.73 17.09
CA VAL A 246 4.18 -11.74 18.13
C VAL A 246 5.51 -11.50 18.83
N PHE A 247 5.46 -11.09 20.09
CA PHE A 247 6.65 -10.80 20.89
C PHE A 247 7.28 -12.10 21.44
N SER A 248 8.53 -12.01 21.90
CA SER A 248 9.26 -13.15 22.47
C SER A 248 8.59 -13.78 23.70
N ASN A 249 7.81 -12.99 24.44
CA ASN A 249 7.00 -13.44 25.58
C ASN A 249 5.68 -14.13 25.18
N GLY A 250 5.39 -14.27 23.89
CA GLY A 250 4.15 -14.85 23.36
C GLY A 250 2.95 -13.92 23.33
N THR A 251 3.08 -12.66 23.79
CA THR A 251 2.02 -11.66 23.61
C THR A 251 1.85 -11.33 22.13
N GLU A 252 0.60 -11.11 21.72
CA GLU A 252 0.24 -10.80 20.34
C GLU A 252 -0.40 -9.42 20.26
N GLN A 253 0.00 -8.63 19.26
CA GLN A 253 -0.57 -7.32 18.97
C GLN A 253 -1.05 -7.26 17.52
N GLU A 254 -2.36 -7.09 17.34
CA GLU A 254 -2.97 -7.03 16.01
C GLU A 254 -2.62 -5.73 15.28
N LEU A 255 -2.19 -5.87 14.01
CA LEU A 255 -1.87 -4.74 13.11
C LEU A 255 -3.05 -4.37 12.20
N GLY A 256 -4.03 -5.27 12.08
CA GLY A 256 -5.15 -5.16 11.16
C GLY A 256 -4.80 -5.63 9.74
N THR A 257 -5.62 -5.22 8.78
CA THR A 257 -5.50 -5.63 7.37
C THR A 257 -4.38 -4.87 6.66
N VAL A 258 -3.28 -5.56 6.35
CA VAL A 258 -2.13 -5.00 5.63
C VAL A 258 -2.32 -5.02 4.12
N MET A 259 -3.14 -5.93 3.60
CA MET A 259 -3.37 -6.06 2.16
C MET A 259 -4.78 -6.59 1.86
N GLN A 260 -5.41 -6.06 0.83
CA GLN A 260 -6.66 -6.58 0.27
C GLN A 260 -6.40 -7.36 -1.02
N ALA A 261 -7.36 -8.18 -1.44
CA ALA A 261 -7.36 -9.01 -2.65
C ALA A 261 -6.66 -8.37 -3.86
N GLY A 262 -7.04 -7.13 -4.22
CA GLY A 262 -6.52 -6.45 -5.40
C GLY A 262 -5.03 -6.08 -5.31
N ASN A 263 -4.55 -5.74 -4.12
CA ASN A 263 -3.13 -5.47 -3.88
C ASN A 263 -2.35 -6.77 -3.72
N LEU A 264 -2.95 -7.79 -3.11
CA LEU A 264 -2.37 -9.12 -2.98
C LEU A 264 -2.14 -9.76 -4.35
N ARG A 265 -3.14 -9.72 -5.24
CA ARG A 265 -2.97 -10.18 -6.63
C ARG A 265 -1.86 -9.43 -7.36
N LYS A 266 -1.69 -8.12 -7.14
CA LYS A 266 -0.57 -7.36 -7.73
C LYS A 266 0.77 -7.79 -7.15
N LEU A 267 0.82 -8.01 -5.84
CA LEU A 267 2.01 -8.49 -5.15
C LEU A 267 2.44 -9.84 -5.68
N LEU A 268 1.49 -10.78 -5.83
CA LEU A 268 1.70 -12.11 -6.41
C LEU A 268 1.91 -12.09 -7.94
N GLY A 269 2.14 -10.92 -8.53
CA GLY A 269 2.41 -10.81 -9.95
C GLY A 269 1.23 -11.10 -10.88
N HIS A 270 -0.01 -11.14 -10.39
CA HIS A 270 -1.24 -11.25 -11.19
C HIS A 270 -1.84 -9.91 -11.63
N GLY A 271 -1.10 -8.80 -11.50
CA GLY A 271 -1.54 -7.51 -12.01
C GLY A 271 -1.81 -7.54 -13.52
N LEU A 272 -2.79 -6.75 -14.01
CA LEU A 272 -3.13 -6.61 -15.43
C LEU A 272 -1.88 -6.38 -16.30
N MET A 273 -0.92 -5.59 -15.79
CA MET A 273 0.34 -5.33 -16.48
C MET A 273 1.29 -6.52 -16.55
N ASN A 274 1.27 -7.42 -15.56
CA ASN A 274 2.00 -8.68 -15.68
C ASN A 274 1.33 -9.59 -16.70
N ARG A 275 -0.01 -9.70 -16.71
CA ARG A 275 -0.71 -10.46 -17.78
C ARG A 275 -0.42 -9.91 -19.17
N ILE A 276 -0.38 -8.59 -19.33
CA ILE A 276 0.00 -7.94 -20.59
C ILE A 276 1.48 -8.21 -20.91
N LYS A 277 2.40 -8.09 -19.94
CA LYS A 277 3.82 -8.41 -20.13
C LYS A 277 4.04 -9.87 -20.47
N THR A 278 3.34 -10.80 -19.83
CA THR A 278 3.42 -12.24 -20.09
C THR A 278 2.85 -12.56 -21.47
N MET A 279 1.71 -11.97 -21.86
CA MET A 279 1.21 -12.08 -23.25
C MET A 279 2.20 -11.51 -24.26
N TRP A 280 2.77 -10.34 -23.99
CA TRP A 280 3.71 -9.67 -24.87
C TRP A 280 5.03 -10.46 -24.97
N ARG A 281 5.54 -11.02 -23.88
CA ARG A 281 6.74 -11.88 -23.86
C ARG A 281 6.51 -13.22 -24.52
N ALA A 282 5.34 -13.84 -24.32
CA ALA A 282 4.94 -15.05 -25.02
C ALA A 282 4.82 -14.79 -26.54
N PHE A 283 4.35 -13.61 -26.93
CA PHE A 283 4.33 -13.17 -28.32
C PHE A 283 5.74 -12.96 -28.91
N TRP A 284 6.73 -12.56 -28.10
CA TRP A 284 8.11 -12.26 -28.52
C TRP A 284 9.17 -13.33 -28.15
N GLY A 285 8.78 -14.45 -27.55
CA GLY A 285 9.70 -15.54 -27.16
C GLY A 285 10.76 -15.16 -26.12
N MET A 286 10.50 -14.18 -25.24
CA MET A 286 11.46 -13.76 -24.21
C MET A 286 11.37 -14.64 -22.94
N PRO A 287 12.50 -14.98 -22.29
CA PRO A 287 12.50 -15.75 -21.05
C PRO A 287 11.87 -14.98 -19.88
N ASP A 288 11.30 -15.72 -18.93
CA ASP A 288 10.70 -15.15 -17.73
C ASP A 288 11.76 -14.53 -16.81
N ALA A 289 11.46 -13.34 -16.28
CA ALA A 289 12.30 -12.69 -15.30
C ALA A 289 12.11 -13.37 -13.92
N PRO A 290 13.16 -13.53 -13.11
CA PRO A 290 13.04 -14.07 -11.76
C PRO A 290 12.03 -13.26 -10.94
N LYS A 291 11.07 -13.96 -10.34
CA LYS A 291 9.95 -13.38 -9.59
C LYS A 291 10.36 -13.07 -8.14
N ASN A 292 11.32 -12.17 -7.94
CA ASN A 292 11.50 -11.62 -6.59
C ASN A 292 10.36 -10.61 -6.35
N LEU A 293 9.36 -11.02 -5.57
CA LEU A 293 8.21 -10.20 -5.23
C LEU A 293 8.53 -9.37 -3.98
N PRO A 294 8.79 -8.06 -4.10
CA PRO A 294 9.03 -7.23 -2.92
C PRO A 294 7.74 -7.09 -2.11
N VAL A 295 7.76 -7.48 -0.84
CA VAL A 295 6.62 -7.35 0.10
C VAL A 295 6.47 -5.91 0.59
N SER A 296 7.47 -5.05 0.35
CA SER A 296 7.49 -3.69 0.86
C SER A 296 6.53 -2.75 0.11
N SER A 297 5.29 -2.69 0.59
CA SER A 297 4.64 -1.39 0.80
C SER A 297 4.99 -0.78 2.18
N ILE A 298 5.79 -1.51 2.97
CA ILE A 298 6.47 -1.05 4.17
C ILE A 298 7.54 -0.04 3.76
N LYS A 299 7.22 1.25 3.95
CA LYS A 299 8.18 2.34 3.77
C LYS A 299 8.75 2.73 5.12
N CYS A 300 9.99 2.35 5.38
CA CYS A 300 10.77 2.94 6.47
C CYS A 300 11.29 4.31 6.01
N GLU A 301 10.95 5.36 6.75
CA GLU A 301 11.31 6.73 6.40
C GLU A 301 12.55 7.16 7.21
N LYS A 302 13.71 7.26 6.55
CA LYS A 302 14.82 8.07 7.08
C LYS A 302 14.43 9.55 6.94
N LEU A 303 13.81 10.11 7.98
CA LEU A 303 13.48 11.53 8.04
C LEU A 303 14.78 12.35 8.09
N LEU A 304 15.31 12.67 6.90
CA LEU A 304 16.51 13.47 6.65
C LEU A 304 16.74 14.51 7.77
N THR A 305 17.83 14.32 8.51
CA THR A 305 18.46 15.33 9.34
C THR A 305 18.98 16.42 8.40
N ARG A 306 18.27 17.54 8.29
CA ARG A 306 18.95 18.80 7.98
C ARG A 306 19.56 19.28 9.28
N GLN A 307 20.85 19.01 9.45
CA GLN A 307 21.70 19.87 10.27
C GLN A 307 21.78 21.24 9.60
#